data_AF-X1SST8-F1
#
_entry.id   AF-X1SST8-F1
#
_cell.length_a   1.000
_cell.length_b   1.000
_cell.length_c   1.000
_cell.angle_alpha   90.00
_cell.angle_beta   90.00
_cell.angle_gamma   90.00
#
_symmetry.space_group_name_H-M   'P 1'
#
loop_
_entity.id
_entity.type
_entity.pdbx_description
1 polymer ?
#
loop_
_entity_poly.entity_id
_entity_poly.type
_entity_poly.pdbx_seq_one_letter_code
_entity_poly.pdbx_strand_id
1 'polypeptide(L)'
;QQEVRGIFSTLNELWKRMPQLARDPWQNDVLGLPLTARNRHIQQNVKILIDETTLDLLVMSVAQGQAIPPINESFTPGVGLITCLAETDTPPVGYTLTSMTAAICKDGDPSPVLTTATLAEEVLVAPYSVEFTDLDTVPYQCAQWCKWTRTKDSKIMYSTAVRGQTTPT
;
A
#
# COMPACT_ATOMS: atom_id res chain seq x y z
N GLN A 1 0.27 -27.02 4.83
CA GLN A 1 1.10 -26.36 5.87
C GLN A 1 2.36 -25.69 5.29
N GLN A 2 2.91 -26.19 4.18
CA GLN A 2 4.10 -25.62 3.53
C GLN A 2 3.83 -24.27 2.84
N GLU A 3 2.65 -24.11 2.20
CA GLU A 3 2.24 -22.85 1.53
C GLU A 3 2.13 -21.68 2.51
N VAL A 4 1.49 -21.88 3.66
CA VAL A 4 1.36 -20.85 4.72
C VAL A 4 2.73 -20.35 5.23
N ARG A 5 3.73 -21.23 5.29
CA ARG A 5 5.11 -20.84 5.68
C ARG A 5 5.79 -20.01 4.59
N GLY A 6 5.49 -20.31 3.33
CA GLY A 6 5.94 -19.56 2.16
C GLY A 6 5.44 -18.13 2.19
N ILE A 7 4.13 -17.95 2.31
CA ILE A 7 3.47 -16.64 2.37
C ILE A 7 3.98 -15.82 3.57
N PHE A 8 4.10 -16.43 4.76
CA PHE A 8 4.66 -15.74 5.92
C PHE A 8 6.10 -15.26 5.66
N SER A 9 6.89 -16.05 4.94
CA SER A 9 8.26 -15.68 4.55
C SER A 9 8.26 -14.58 3.49
N THR A 10 7.40 -14.64 2.48
CA THR A 10 7.18 -13.58 1.48
C THR A 10 6.83 -12.25 2.14
N LEU A 11 5.85 -12.23 3.04
CA LEU A 11 5.44 -11.02 3.78
C LEU A 11 6.57 -10.47 4.67
N ASN A 12 7.45 -11.34 5.18
CA ASN A 12 8.64 -10.91 5.89
C ASN A 12 9.68 -10.26 4.98
N GLU A 13 9.93 -10.86 3.82
CA GLU A 13 10.88 -10.33 2.85
C GLU A 13 10.41 -9.00 2.27
N LEU A 14 9.10 -8.87 2.01
CA LEU A 14 8.43 -7.61 1.67
C LEU A 14 8.63 -6.59 2.78
N TRP A 15 8.28 -6.91 4.03
CA TRP A 15 8.42 -5.98 5.16
C TRP A 15 9.85 -5.45 5.29
N LYS A 16 10.87 -6.32 5.19
CA LYS A 16 12.29 -5.93 5.29
C LYS A 16 12.71 -4.91 4.23
N ARG A 17 12.17 -5.03 3.01
CA ARG A 17 12.49 -4.17 1.85
C ARG A 17 11.51 -3.02 1.65
N MET A 18 10.44 -2.97 2.45
CA MET A 18 9.44 -1.91 2.39
C MET A 18 10.03 -0.59 2.92
N PRO A 19 9.92 0.52 2.17
CA PRO A 19 10.37 1.84 2.60
C PRO A 19 9.50 2.35 3.76
N GLN A 20 10.00 3.35 4.47
CA GLN A 20 9.31 3.90 5.64
C GLN A 20 7.89 4.42 5.30
N LEU A 21 7.72 5.08 4.15
CA LEU A 21 6.41 5.57 3.69
C LEU A 21 5.33 4.47 3.62
N ALA A 22 5.68 3.27 3.15
CA ALA A 22 4.75 2.14 3.10
C ALA A 22 4.60 1.43 4.46
N ARG A 23 5.51 1.66 5.42
CA ARG A 23 5.41 1.14 6.79
C ARG A 23 4.57 2.03 7.71
N ASP A 24 4.49 3.33 7.44
CA ASP A 24 3.81 4.33 8.28
C ASP A 24 2.35 3.96 8.63
N PRO A 25 1.50 3.49 7.69
CA PRO A 25 0.14 3.10 8.03
C PRO A 25 0.07 2.01 9.10
N TRP A 26 0.96 1.01 8.98
CA TRP A 26 1.04 -0.11 9.92
C TRP A 26 1.57 0.32 11.28
N GLN A 27 2.55 1.23 11.30
CA GLN A 27 3.09 1.78 12.54
C GLN A 27 2.02 2.58 13.28
N ASN A 28 1.25 3.40 12.56
CA ASN A 28 0.17 4.18 13.14
C ASN A 28 -0.96 3.30 13.67
N ASP A 29 -1.26 2.17 13.01
CA ASP A 29 -2.37 1.26 13.39
C ASP A 29 -2.14 0.57 14.74
N VAL A 30 -0.87 0.30 15.04
CA VAL A 30 -0.49 -0.41 16.27
C VAL A 30 -0.12 0.52 17.42
N LEU A 31 -0.18 1.85 17.24
CA LEU A 31 0.14 2.80 18.31
C LEU A 31 -0.75 2.56 19.53
N GLY A 32 -0.11 2.32 20.67
CA GLY A 32 -0.81 2.03 21.94
C GLY A 32 -1.30 0.59 22.10
N LEU A 33 -0.99 -0.31 21.14
CA LEU A 33 -1.30 -1.73 21.23
C LEU A 33 -0.03 -2.54 21.53
N PRO A 34 -0.14 -3.70 22.21
CA PRO A 34 0.98 -4.63 22.39
C PRO A 34 1.25 -5.45 21.11
N LEU A 35 1.34 -4.78 19.97
CA LEU A 35 1.52 -5.38 18.64
C LEU A 35 2.57 -4.60 17.85
N THR A 36 3.39 -5.28 17.05
CA THR A 36 4.36 -4.62 16.17
C THR A 36 3.75 -4.39 14.79
N ALA A 37 4.15 -3.32 14.12
CA ALA A 37 3.67 -2.98 12.78
C ALA A 37 3.91 -4.12 11.77
N ARG A 38 5.07 -4.80 11.87
CA ARG A 38 5.38 -6.01 11.12
C ARG A 38 4.35 -7.11 11.36
N ASN A 39 4.05 -7.42 12.62
CA ASN A 39 3.11 -8.49 12.95
C ASN A 39 1.71 -8.13 12.46
N ARG A 40 1.33 -6.84 12.49
CA ARG A 40 0.05 -6.36 11.95
C ARG A 40 -0.04 -6.51 10.44
N HIS A 41 0.99 -6.09 9.70
CA HIS A 41 1.11 -6.30 8.26
C HIS A 41 0.95 -7.78 7.88
N ILE A 42 1.66 -8.66 8.59
CA ILE A 42 1.59 -10.10 8.33
C ILE A 42 0.22 -10.66 8.70
N GLN A 43 -0.34 -10.30 9.85
CA GLN A 43 -1.65 -10.77 10.29
C GLN A 43 -2.75 -10.43 9.27
N GLN A 44 -2.71 -9.22 8.71
CA GLN A 44 -3.71 -8.77 7.74
C GLN A 44 -3.58 -9.51 6.40
N ASN A 45 -2.34 -9.70 5.93
CA ASN A 45 -2.08 -10.23 4.60
C ASN A 45 -2.03 -11.77 4.54
N VAL A 46 -1.57 -12.45 5.60
CA VAL A 46 -1.44 -13.92 5.57
C VAL A 46 -2.80 -14.61 5.41
N LYS A 47 -3.86 -14.03 5.99
CA LYS A 47 -5.21 -14.61 5.93
C LYS A 47 -5.83 -14.52 4.54
N ILE A 48 -5.52 -13.46 3.80
CA ILE A 48 -6.14 -13.17 2.50
C ILE A 48 -5.31 -13.73 1.34
N LEU A 49 -4.02 -13.97 1.52
CA LEU A 49 -3.13 -14.52 0.49
C LEU A 49 -2.92 -16.04 0.61
N ILE A 50 -3.61 -16.72 1.53
CA ILE A 50 -3.30 -18.12 1.89
C ILE A 50 -3.49 -19.11 0.74
N ASP A 51 -4.48 -18.85 -0.11
CA ASP A 51 -4.87 -19.71 -1.23
C ASP A 51 -4.68 -18.97 -2.58
N GLU A 52 -3.92 -17.87 -2.58
CA GLU A 52 -3.71 -17.02 -3.75
C GLU A 52 -2.40 -17.36 -4.46
N THR A 53 -2.42 -17.25 -5.79
CA THR A 53 -1.23 -17.43 -6.64
C THR A 53 -0.67 -16.11 -7.17
N THR A 54 -1.22 -14.99 -6.71
CA THR A 54 -0.81 -13.62 -7.05
C THR A 54 -0.86 -12.76 -5.79
N LEU A 55 -0.38 -11.52 -5.90
CA LEU A 55 -0.49 -10.52 -4.85
C LEU A 55 -1.70 -9.59 -5.04
N ASP A 56 -2.69 -9.97 -5.84
CA ASP A 56 -3.86 -9.13 -6.16
C ASP A 56 -4.64 -8.65 -4.92
N LEU A 57 -4.66 -9.48 -3.88
CA LEU A 57 -5.32 -9.17 -2.61
C LEU A 57 -4.41 -8.48 -1.60
N LEU A 58 -3.15 -8.19 -1.93
CA LEU A 58 -2.19 -7.59 -1.01
C LEU A 58 -2.70 -6.23 -0.49
N VAL A 59 -2.83 -6.13 0.82
CA VAL A 59 -3.15 -4.89 1.52
C VAL A 59 -1.86 -4.16 1.84
N MET A 60 -1.72 -2.93 1.30
CA MET A 60 -0.57 -2.06 1.55
C MET A 60 -0.82 -0.98 2.62
N SER A 61 -2.08 -0.62 2.87
CA SER A 61 -2.50 0.28 3.95
C SER A 61 -3.85 -0.14 4.53
N VAL A 62 -4.05 0.11 5.83
CA VAL A 62 -5.28 -0.20 6.56
C VAL A 62 -6.01 1.06 6.98
N ALA A 63 -7.34 1.01 6.98
CA ALA A 63 -8.18 2.13 7.36
C ALA A 63 -8.10 2.42 8.87
N GLN A 64 -8.02 3.70 9.21
CA GLN A 64 -7.97 4.19 10.59
C GLN A 64 -8.99 5.30 10.79
N GLY A 65 -9.76 5.20 11.89
CA GLY A 65 -10.79 6.18 12.22
C GLY A 65 -11.81 6.32 11.08
N GLN A 66 -11.97 7.54 10.56
CA GLN A 66 -12.85 7.87 9.43
C GLN A 66 -12.06 8.30 8.18
N ALA A 67 -10.79 7.89 8.05
CA ALA A 67 -10.01 8.18 6.86
C ALA A 67 -10.65 7.53 5.63
N ILE A 68 -11.00 8.35 4.64
CA ILE A 68 -11.59 7.90 3.38
C ILE A 68 -10.48 7.58 2.36
N PRO A 69 -10.63 6.51 1.56
CA PRO A 69 -9.69 6.18 0.50
C PRO A 69 -9.70 7.20 -0.64
N PRO A 70 -8.67 7.20 -1.50
CA PRO A 70 -8.72 7.91 -2.78
C PRO A 70 -9.91 7.46 -3.63
N ILE A 71 -10.29 8.30 -4.59
CA ILE A 71 -11.28 8.03 -5.62
C ILE A 71 -10.68 8.31 -7.00
N ASN A 72 -11.33 7.84 -8.07
CA ASN A 72 -10.91 8.07 -9.46
C ASN A 72 -9.44 7.67 -9.71
N GLU A 73 -9.02 6.56 -9.09
CA GLU A 73 -7.67 6.02 -9.21
C GLU A 73 -7.39 5.47 -10.61
N SER A 74 -6.17 5.68 -11.08
CA SER A 74 -5.68 5.13 -12.34
C SER A 74 -4.20 4.74 -12.24
N PHE A 75 -3.87 3.62 -12.87
CA PHE A 75 -2.52 3.05 -12.92
C PHE A 75 -2.11 2.89 -14.38
N THR A 76 -1.51 3.94 -14.94
CA THR A 76 -1.25 4.04 -16.37
C THR A 76 0.16 3.52 -16.67
N PRO A 77 0.31 2.48 -17.49
CA PRO A 77 1.62 1.99 -17.89
C PRO A 77 2.24 2.88 -18.96
N GLY A 78 3.55 3.03 -18.90
CA GLY A 78 4.39 3.62 -19.95
C GLY A 78 5.67 2.81 -20.14
N VAL A 79 6.58 3.30 -20.98
CA VAL A 79 7.83 2.58 -21.27
C VAL A 79 8.73 2.58 -20.04
N GLY A 80 8.89 1.40 -19.43
CA GLY A 80 9.66 1.25 -18.18
C GLY A 80 9.12 2.05 -17.00
N LEU A 81 7.84 2.45 -17.01
CA LEU A 81 7.23 3.26 -15.96
C LEU A 81 5.77 2.92 -15.68
N ILE A 82 5.31 3.32 -14.50
CA ILE A 82 3.90 3.33 -14.10
C ILE A 82 3.58 4.69 -13.47
N THR A 83 2.54 5.35 -13.97
CA THR A 83 1.98 6.55 -13.36
C THR A 83 0.74 6.19 -12.53
N CYS A 84 0.80 6.44 -11.23
CA CYS A 84 -0.30 6.29 -10.29
C CYS A 84 -0.94 7.67 -10.06
N LEU A 85 -2.19 7.85 -10.47
CA LEU A 85 -2.95 9.09 -10.30
C LEU A 85 -4.23 8.80 -9.52
N ALA A 86 -4.54 9.64 -8.54
CA ALA A 86 -5.81 9.58 -7.85
C ALA A 86 -6.34 10.96 -7.48
N GLU A 87 -7.62 11.01 -7.13
CA GLU A 87 -8.30 12.16 -6.57
C GLU A 87 -8.77 11.86 -5.15
N THR A 88 -9.23 12.89 -4.44
CA THR A 88 -9.87 12.76 -3.14
C THR A 88 -11.28 13.29 -3.24
N ASP A 89 -12.21 12.64 -2.54
CA ASP A 89 -13.50 13.24 -2.29
C ASP A 89 -13.36 14.39 -1.27
N THR A 90 -14.47 15.09 -1.05
CA THR A 90 -14.65 16.10 0.00
C THR A 90 -14.19 15.52 1.34
N PRO A 91 -13.23 16.17 2.02
CA PRO A 91 -12.79 15.73 3.33
C PRO A 91 -13.95 15.51 4.31
N PRO A 92 -13.97 14.40 5.07
CA PRO A 92 -14.94 14.21 6.14
C PRO A 92 -14.85 15.36 7.15
N VAL A 93 -15.97 15.68 7.80
CA VAL A 93 -15.99 16.74 8.82
C VAL A 93 -14.95 16.45 9.90
N GLY A 94 -14.06 17.41 10.14
CA GLY A 94 -12.99 17.29 11.14
C GLY A 94 -11.72 16.58 10.64
N TYR A 95 -11.56 16.42 9.33
CA TYR A 95 -10.35 15.87 8.71
C TYR A 95 -9.83 16.81 7.61
N THR A 96 -8.51 16.86 7.46
CA THR A 96 -7.83 17.55 6.37
C THR A 96 -6.91 16.57 5.67
N LEU A 97 -6.94 16.51 4.34
CA LEU A 97 -6.00 15.69 3.57
C LEU A 97 -4.61 16.30 3.67
N THR A 98 -3.64 15.51 4.12
CA THR A 98 -2.23 15.92 4.24
C THR A 98 -1.47 15.61 2.95
N SER A 99 -1.67 14.40 2.42
CA SER A 99 -0.94 13.85 1.28
C SER A 99 -1.58 12.56 0.79
N MET A 100 -1.17 12.11 -0.39
CA MET A 100 -1.40 10.76 -0.88
C MET A 100 -0.09 10.03 -1.06
N THR A 101 -0.08 8.74 -0.74
CA THR A 101 1.05 7.85 -0.99
C THR A 101 0.65 6.84 -2.03
N ALA A 102 1.49 6.64 -3.04
CA ALA A 102 1.40 5.53 -3.95
C ALA A 102 2.51 4.53 -3.62
N ALA A 103 2.23 3.24 -3.81
CA ALA A 103 3.24 2.20 -3.72
C ALA A 103 3.02 1.13 -4.78
N ILE A 104 4.12 0.53 -5.23
CA ILE A 104 4.10 -0.59 -6.16
C ILE A 104 5.03 -1.71 -5.69
N CYS A 105 4.70 -2.96 -6.02
CA CYS A 105 5.63 -4.08 -5.92
C CYS A 105 5.38 -5.06 -7.06
N LYS A 106 6.42 -5.77 -7.51
CA LYS A 106 6.23 -6.83 -8.52
C LYS A 106 5.22 -7.85 -8.03
N ASP A 107 4.32 -8.25 -8.92
CA ASP A 107 3.38 -9.33 -8.67
C ASP A 107 4.09 -10.68 -8.67
N GLY A 108 3.45 -11.69 -8.09
CA GLY A 108 3.90 -13.08 -8.13
C GLY A 108 3.20 -13.95 -7.11
N ASP A 109 3.38 -15.26 -7.25
CA ASP A 109 2.88 -16.24 -6.29
C ASP A 109 3.59 -16.08 -4.92
N PRO A 110 2.86 -15.81 -3.83
CA PRO A 110 3.44 -15.67 -2.50
C PRO A 110 3.81 -17.00 -1.84
N SER A 111 3.40 -18.15 -2.41
CA SER A 111 3.63 -19.52 -1.91
C SER A 111 5.10 -19.94 -1.99
N PRO A 112 5.81 -19.82 -3.12
CA PRO A 112 7.27 -19.73 -3.08
C PRO A 112 7.67 -18.41 -2.41
N VAL A 113 8.80 -18.40 -1.69
CA VAL A 113 9.25 -17.18 -1.03
C VAL A 113 9.60 -16.13 -2.09
N LEU A 114 8.75 -15.11 -2.22
CA LEU A 114 8.97 -14.01 -3.14
C LEU A 114 9.84 -12.94 -2.47
N THR A 115 10.96 -12.63 -3.11
CA THR A 115 11.85 -11.55 -2.68
C THR A 115 11.71 -10.37 -3.65
N THR A 116 10.72 -9.53 -3.41
CA THR A 116 10.50 -8.29 -4.16
C THR A 116 10.57 -7.08 -3.24
N ALA A 117 10.88 -5.92 -3.80
CA ALA A 117 10.87 -4.65 -3.08
C ALA A 117 9.56 -3.91 -3.34
N THR A 118 9.08 -3.20 -2.32
CA THR A 118 8.02 -2.20 -2.49
C THR A 118 8.69 -0.87 -2.78
N LEU A 119 8.26 -0.18 -3.83
CA LEU A 119 8.58 1.24 -4.04
C LEU A 119 7.40 2.05 -3.51
N ALA A 120 7.66 3.20 -2.90
CA ALA A 120 6.60 4.07 -2.41
C ALA A 120 7.05 5.52 -2.45
N GLU A 121 6.14 6.39 -2.88
CA GLU A 121 6.36 7.84 -3.00
C GLU A 121 5.11 8.59 -2.51
N GLU A 122 5.31 9.81 -2.04
CA GLU A 122 4.27 10.67 -1.47
C GLU A 122 4.14 11.96 -2.28
N VAL A 123 2.90 12.41 -2.45
CA VAL A 123 2.55 13.67 -3.11
C VAL A 123 1.61 14.49 -2.22
N LEU A 124 1.95 15.77 -2.03
CA LEU A 124 1.26 16.64 -1.08
C LEU A 124 0.22 17.56 -1.75
N VAL A 125 0.29 17.71 -3.07
CA VAL A 125 -0.54 18.67 -3.83
C VAL A 125 -1.23 17.99 -5.00
N ALA A 126 -2.43 18.46 -5.33
CA ALA A 126 -3.13 18.00 -6.52
C ALA A 126 -2.44 18.54 -7.81
N PRO A 127 -2.45 17.77 -8.92
CA PRO A 127 -2.97 16.41 -9.04
C PRO A 127 -2.07 15.41 -8.28
N TYR A 128 -2.68 14.51 -7.50
CA TYR A 128 -1.96 13.53 -6.69
C TYR A 128 -1.44 12.41 -7.59
N SER A 129 -0.36 12.72 -8.31
CA SER A 129 0.28 11.88 -9.31
C SER A 129 1.67 11.48 -8.84
N VAL A 130 1.96 10.19 -8.90
CA VAL A 130 3.28 9.61 -8.64
C VAL A 130 3.70 8.82 -9.88
N GLU A 131 4.94 9.01 -10.31
CA GLU A 131 5.54 8.22 -11.39
C GLU A 131 6.64 7.33 -10.81
N PHE A 132 6.57 6.03 -11.11
CA PHE A 132 7.63 5.07 -10.83
C PHE A 132 8.33 4.73 -12.15
N THR A 133 9.64 4.95 -12.22
CA THR A 133 10.47 4.68 -13.40
C THR A 133 11.37 3.45 -13.21
N ASP A 134 12.13 3.11 -14.24
CA ASP A 134 13.13 2.03 -14.23
C ASP A 134 12.52 0.66 -13.86
N LEU A 135 11.30 0.42 -14.35
CA LEU A 135 10.54 -0.80 -14.10
C LEU A 135 10.73 -1.83 -15.22
N ASP A 136 10.75 -3.10 -14.84
CA ASP A 136 10.77 -4.21 -15.78
C ASP A 136 9.38 -4.43 -16.41
N THR A 137 9.31 -5.00 -17.61
CA THR A 137 8.06 -5.38 -18.30
C THR A 137 7.44 -6.63 -17.66
N VAL A 138 6.99 -6.51 -16.42
CA VAL A 138 6.29 -7.55 -15.64
C VAL A 138 5.08 -6.94 -14.92
N PRO A 139 4.09 -7.72 -14.47
CA PRO A 139 2.98 -7.18 -13.68
C PRO A 139 3.46 -6.63 -12.33
N TYR A 140 2.92 -5.46 -11.96
CA TYR A 140 3.09 -4.84 -10.66
C TYR A 140 1.73 -4.68 -9.99
N GLN A 141 1.69 -5.01 -8.70
CA GLN A 141 0.61 -4.59 -7.82
C GLN A 141 0.82 -3.13 -7.46
N CYS A 142 -0.21 -2.32 -7.66
CA CYS A 142 -0.23 -0.90 -7.40
C CYS A 142 -1.25 -0.56 -6.32
N ALA A 143 -0.89 0.38 -5.47
CA ALA A 143 -1.74 0.84 -4.39
C ALA A 143 -1.62 2.33 -4.18
N GLN A 144 -2.72 2.98 -3.80
CA GLN A 144 -2.73 4.38 -3.37
C GLN A 144 -3.57 4.54 -2.11
N TRP A 145 -3.15 5.38 -1.18
CA TRP A 145 -3.92 5.72 0.02
C TRP A 145 -3.70 7.17 0.46
N CYS A 146 -4.67 7.68 1.20
CA CYS A 146 -4.67 9.03 1.73
C CYS A 146 -4.12 9.06 3.15
N LYS A 147 -3.36 10.10 3.46
CA LYS A 147 -2.96 10.47 4.82
C LYS A 147 -3.76 11.68 5.26
N TRP A 148 -4.58 11.50 6.28
CA TRP A 148 -5.44 12.54 6.82
C TRP A 148 -4.93 13.02 8.18
N THR A 149 -5.07 14.31 8.45
CA THR A 149 -4.91 14.87 9.79
C THR A 149 -6.28 15.16 10.38
N ARG A 150 -6.58 14.57 11.53
CA ARG A 150 -7.81 14.87 12.26
C ARG A 150 -7.67 16.19 12.99
N THR A 151 -8.56 17.15 12.72
CA THR A 151 -8.43 18.55 13.17
C THR A 151 -8.55 18.72 14.68
N LYS A 152 -9.33 17.86 15.37
CA LYS A 152 -9.57 18.00 16.81
C LYS A 152 -8.36 17.70 17.70
N ASP A 153 -7.43 16.88 17.24
CA ASP A 153 -6.30 16.38 18.04
C ASP A 153 -5.02 16.15 17.24
N SER A 154 -4.96 16.65 16.00
CA SER A 154 -3.84 16.54 15.06
C SER A 154 -3.35 15.11 14.83
N LYS A 155 -4.17 14.10 15.11
CA LYS A 155 -3.78 12.71 14.88
C LYS A 155 -3.78 12.39 13.40
N ILE A 156 -2.73 11.69 12.98
CA ILE A 156 -2.61 11.16 11.63
C ILE A 156 -3.46 9.91 11.51
N MET A 157 -4.18 9.78 10.40
CA MET A 157 -5.05 8.67 10.07
C MET A 157 -4.83 8.30 8.61
N TYR A 158 -4.50 7.05 8.35
CA TYR A 158 -4.34 6.53 6.99
C TYR A 158 -5.64 5.87 6.53
N SER A 159 -5.96 6.03 5.25
CA SER A 159 -7.07 5.29 4.63
C SER A 159 -6.64 3.88 4.26
N THR A 160 -7.62 3.01 3.98
CA THR A 160 -7.37 1.81 3.18
C THR A 160 -6.75 2.20 1.84
N ALA A 161 -5.89 1.33 1.33
CA ALA A 161 -5.38 1.47 -0.02
C ALA A 161 -6.43 1.04 -1.07
N VAL A 162 -6.62 1.86 -2.10
CA VAL A 162 -7.15 1.37 -3.38
C VAL A 162 -6.06 0.53 -4.04
N ARG A 163 -6.47 -0.47 -4.83
CA ARG A 163 -5.57 -1.44 -5.46
C ARG A 163 -5.82 -1.51 -6.96
N GLY A 164 -4.78 -1.77 -7.71
CA GLY A 164 -4.86 -2.14 -9.11
C GLY A 164 -3.63 -2.91 -9.53
N GLN A 165 -3.64 -3.41 -10.76
CA GLN A 165 -2.49 -4.07 -11.36
C GLN A 165 -2.24 -3.45 -12.73
N THR A 166 -0.98 -3.25 -13.07
CA THR A 166 -0.59 -2.86 -14.42
C THR A 166 0.79 -3.41 -14.77
N THR A 167 1.13 -3.38 -16.06
CA THR A 167 2.40 -3.87 -16.58
C THR A 167 3.04 -2.76 -17.41
N PRO A 168 4.25 -2.28 -17.07
CA PRO A 168 4.98 -1.34 -17.91
C PRO A 168 5.10 -1.87 -19.35
N THR A 169 5.09 -0.97 -20.34
CA THR A 169 5.21 -1.34 -21.76
C THR A 169 6.66 -1.46 -22.20
#